data_AF-A0A962LXY0-F1
#
_entry.id   AF-A0A962LXY0-F1
#
_cell.length_a   1.000
_cell.length_b   1.000
_cell.length_c   1.000
_cell.angle_alpha   90.00
_cell.angle_beta   90.00
_cell.angle_gamma   90.00
#
_symmetry.space_group_name_H-M   'P 1'
#
loop_
_entity.id
_entity.type
_entity.pdbx_description
1 polymer ?
#
loop_
_entity_poly.entity_id
_entity_poly.type
_entity_poly.pdbx_seq_one_letter_code
_entity_poly.pdbx_strand_id
1 'polypeptide(L)' 'MSQLNLEPNFSDPDAFYAALADLHRDRTAAASEQINVRLILLLANQVGDQQILEQALAIAGQVNSELLHDN' A
#
# COMPACT_ATOMS: atom_id res chain seq x y z
N MET A 1 3.06 19.12 12.06
CA MET A 1 3.99 18.00 11.76
C MET A 1 3.14 16.75 11.74
N SER A 2 2.64 16.35 10.57
CA SER A 2 1.86 15.12 10.43
C SER A 2 2.84 13.97 10.23
N GLN A 3 2.83 13.01 11.15
CA GLN A 3 3.67 11.82 11.09
C GLN A 3 2.87 10.68 10.45
N LEU A 4 3.49 9.91 9.54
CA LEU A 4 2.87 8.71 8.99
C LEU A 4 2.59 7.73 10.14
N ASN A 5 1.33 7.31 10.29
CA ASN A 5 0.99 6.24 11.23
C ASN A 5 1.31 4.88 10.60
N LEU A 6 2.17 4.11 11.25
CA LEU A 6 2.52 2.75 10.86
C LEU A 6 1.74 1.69 11.67
N GLU A 7 1.00 2.11 12.68
CA GLU A 7 0.16 1.21 13.46
C GLU A 7 -1.12 0.84 12.69
N PRO A 8 -1.66 -0.37 12.87
CA PRO A 8 -2.91 -0.78 12.25
C PRO A 8 -4.05 0.14 12.73
N ASN A 9 -4.50 1.04 11.86
CA ASN A 9 -5.64 1.92 12.11
C ASN A 9 -6.95 1.38 11.50
N PHE A 10 -6.96 0.09 11.12
CA PHE A 10 -8.10 -0.55 10.48
C PHE A 10 -9.02 -1.19 11.51
N SER A 11 -10.33 -0.98 11.39
CA SER A 11 -11.32 -1.64 12.25
C SER A 11 -11.41 -3.15 12.00
N ASP A 12 -11.12 -3.59 10.77
CA ASP A 12 -11.10 -5.00 10.37
C ASP A 12 -10.11 -5.19 9.20
N PRO A 13 -8.83 -5.51 9.50
CA PRO A 13 -7.82 -5.72 8.45
C PRO A 13 -8.12 -6.94 7.59
N ASP A 14 -8.69 -8.01 8.18
CA ASP A 14 -8.95 -9.27 7.48
C ASP A 14 -10.03 -9.09 6.41
N ALA A 15 -11.10 -8.35 6.73
CA ALA A 15 -12.14 -8.03 5.75
C ALA A 15 -11.61 -7.22 4.56
N PHE A 16 -10.70 -6.27 4.81
CA PHE A 16 -10.08 -5.49 3.73
C PHE A 16 -9.18 -6.36 2.84
N TYR A 17 -8.34 -7.23 3.44
CA TYR A 17 -7.51 -8.16 2.67
C TYR A 17 -8.34 -9.14 1.85
N ALA A 18 -9.43 -9.67 2.41
CA ALA A 18 -10.34 -10.55 1.68
C ALA A 18 -10.96 -9.83 0.46
N ALA A 19 -11.44 -8.60 0.64
CA ALA A 19 -11.99 -7.79 -0.44
C ALA A 19 -10.95 -7.48 -1.54
N LEU A 20 -9.69 -7.20 -1.16
CA LEU A 20 -8.60 -6.97 -2.10
C LEU A 20 -8.27 -8.27 -2.87
N ALA A 21 -8.15 -9.40 -2.17
CA ALA A 21 -7.89 -10.69 -2.81
C ALA A 21 -9.00 -11.08 -3.81
N ASP A 22 -10.26 -10.86 -3.44
CA ASP A 22 -11.40 -11.12 -4.31
C ASP A 22 -11.43 -10.19 -5.54
N LEU A 23 -11.01 -8.93 -5.39
CA LEU A 23 -10.88 -7.99 -6.51
C LEU A 23 -9.86 -8.47 -7.57
N HIS A 24 -8.83 -9.20 -7.14
CA HIS A 24 -7.77 -9.72 -8.00
C HIS A 24 -7.97 -11.16 -8.48
N ARG A 25 -8.88 -11.93 -7.88
CA ARG A 25 -9.03 -13.39 -8.06
C ARG A 25 -9.14 -13.86 -9.52
N ASP A 26 -9.82 -13.09 -10.37
CA ASP A 26 -10.03 -13.41 -11.79
C ASP A 26 -9.35 -12.40 -12.74
N ARG A 27 -8.27 -11.75 -12.28
CA ARG A 27 -7.57 -10.70 -13.04
C ARG A 27 -6.17 -11.14 -13.46
N THR A 28 -5.76 -10.69 -14.64
CA THR A 28 -4.38 -10.85 -15.09
C THR A 28 -3.44 -9.98 -14.24
N ALA A 29 -2.16 -10.33 -14.20
CA ALA A 29 -1.16 -9.52 -13.49
C ALA A 29 -1.17 -8.04 -13.92
N ALA A 30 -1.27 -7.78 -15.23
CA ALA A 30 -1.35 -6.42 -15.76
C ALA A 30 -2.62 -5.66 -15.33
N ALA A 31 -3.78 -6.35 -15.26
CA ALA A 31 -5.00 -5.74 -14.75
C ALA A 31 -4.91 -5.47 -13.24
N SER A 32 -4.30 -6.38 -12.49
CA SER A 32 -4.04 -6.22 -11.05
C SER A 32 -3.11 -5.05 -10.77
N GLU A 33 -2.09 -4.83 -11.59
CA GLU A 33 -1.20 -3.67 -11.47
C GLU A 33 -1.95 -2.35 -11.70
N GLN A 34 -2.80 -2.27 -12.72
CA GLN A 34 -3.63 -1.08 -12.97
C GLN A 34 -4.59 -0.79 -11.81
N ILE A 35 -5.18 -1.85 -11.23
CA ILE A 35 -6.03 -1.74 -10.03
C ILE A 35 -5.21 -1.19 -8.86
N ASN A 36 -4.00 -1.70 -8.63
CA ASN A 36 -3.12 -1.26 -7.55
C ASN A 36 -2.72 0.22 -7.71
N VAL A 37 -2.30 0.63 -8.91
CA VAL A 37 -1.96 2.04 -9.19
C VAL A 37 -3.16 2.95 -8.90
N ARG A 38 -4.35 2.57 -9.38
CA ARG A 38 -5.57 3.34 -9.13
C ARG A 38 -5.92 3.40 -7.64
N LEU A 39 -5.79 2.28 -6.93
CA LEU A 39 -6.06 2.20 -5.50
C LEU A 39 -5.10 3.10 -4.71
N ILE A 40 -3.80 3.06 -5.01
CA ILE A 40 -2.78 3.92 -4.40
C ILE A 40 -3.14 5.40 -4.57
N LEU A 41 -3.52 5.83 -5.78
CA LEU A 41 -3.90 7.22 -6.03
C LEU A 41 -5.16 7.65 -5.27
N LEU A 42 -6.16 6.77 -5.16
CA LEU A 42 -7.38 7.03 -4.39
C LEU A 42 -7.07 7.18 -2.89
N LEU A 43 -6.24 6.29 -2.34
CA LEU A 43 -5.81 6.35 -0.94
C LEU A 43 -4.94 7.58 -0.68
N ALA A 44 -4.06 7.93 -1.63
CA ALA A 44 -3.25 9.14 -1.53
C ALA A 44 -4.09 10.41 -1.47
N ASN A 45 -5.16 10.47 -2.27
CA ASN A 45 -6.13 11.56 -2.22
C ASN A 45 -6.90 11.59 -0.89
N GLN A 46 -7.21 10.43 -0.31
CA GLN A 46 -7.88 10.35 0.99
C GLN A 46 -6.97 10.82 2.14
N VAL A 47 -5.66 10.58 2.04
CA VAL A 47 -4.66 11.07 3.01
C VAL A 47 -4.52 12.60 2.90
N GLY A 48 -4.45 13.15 1.68
CA GLY A 48 -4.49 14.59 1.43
C GLY A 48 -3.27 15.39 1.88
N ASP A 49 -2.31 14.78 2.58
CA ASP A 49 -1.09 15.39 3.10
C ASP A 49 0.15 14.90 2.34
N GLN A 50 0.77 15.81 1.57
CA GLN A 50 1.97 15.51 0.78
C GLN A 50 3.14 15.00 1.64
N GLN A 51 3.32 15.51 2.87
CA GLN A 51 4.43 15.08 3.72
C GLN A 51 4.25 13.63 4.18
N ILE A 52 3.00 13.20 4.42
CA ILE A 52 2.70 11.80 4.75
C ILE A 52 2.95 10.90 3.53
N LEU A 53 2.58 11.36 2.33
CA LEU A 53 2.80 10.59 1.09
C LEU A 53 4.29 10.45 0.77
N GLU A 54 5.09 11.50 0.94
CA GLU A 54 6.54 11.45 0.75
C GLU A 54 7.22 10.49 1.73
N GLN A 55 6.81 10.51 3.01
CA GLN A 55 7.28 9.54 4.02
C GLN A 55 6.90 8.10 3.63
N ALA A 56 5.67 7.88 3.18
CA ALA A 56 5.21 6.57 2.75
C ALA A 56 5.99 6.05 1.53
N LEU A 57 6.27 6.90 0.54
CA LEU A 57 7.09 6.56 -0.62
C LEU A 57 8.54 6.23 -0.23
N ALA A 58 9.13 7.01 0.68
CA ALA A 58 10.48 6.76 1.17
C ALA A 58 10.59 5.39 1.87
N ILE A 59 9.60 5.04 2.70
CA ILE A 59 9.57 3.73 3.40
C ILE A 59 9.27 2.60 2.42
N ALA A 60 8.31 2.76 1.50
CA ALA A 60 7.99 1.74 0.50
C ALA A 60 9.18 1.46 -0.45
N GLY A 61 9.97 2.49 -0.78
CA GLY A 61 11.19 2.37 -1.58
C GLY A 61 12.37 1.73 -0.85
N GLN A 62 12.33 1.63 0.48
CA GLN A 62 13.32 0.89 1.28
C GLN A 62 13.07 -0.62 1.30
N VAL A 63 11.93 -1.08 0.77
CA VAL A 63 11.62 -2.50 0.60
C VAL A 63 12.56 -3.06 -0.47
N ASN A 64 13.73 -3.52 -0.03
CA ASN A 64 14.64 -4.54 -0.60
C ASN A 64 16.16 -4.24 -0.48
N SER A 65 16.65 -3.67 0.62
CA SER A 65 18.10 -3.66 0.91
C SER A 65 18.56 -4.64 2.01
N GLU A 66 17.66 -5.29 2.75
CA GLU A 66 18.02 -6.21 3.84
C GLU A 66 17.71 -7.70 3.58
N LEU A 67 16.96 -8.04 2.52
CA LEU A 67 16.61 -9.44 2.19
C LEU A 67 17.59 -10.14 1.22
N LEU A 68 18.70 -9.49 0.85
CA LEU A 68 19.76 -10.08 0.00
C LEU A 68 21.05 -10.44 0.77
N HIS A 69 21.01 -10.44 2.10
CA HIS A 69 22.16 -10.79 2.95
C HIS A 69 21.81 -11.90 3.95
N ASP A 70 21.32 -13.05 3.49
CA ASP A 70 21.51 -14.29 4.26
C ASP A 70 21.40 -15.57 3.40
N ASN A 71 22.55 -16.27 3.36
CA ASN A 71 22.91 -17.60 2.83
C ASN A 71 23.02 -17.84 1.32
#